data_AF-A0A5K1CB58-F1
#
_entry.id   AF-A0A5K1CB58-F1
#
_cell.length_a   1.000
_cell.length_b   1.000
_cell.length_c   1.000
_cell.angle_alpha   90.00
_cell.angle_beta   90.00
_cell.angle_gamma   90.00
#
_symmetry.space_group_name_H-M   'P 1'
#
loop_
_entity.id
_entity.type
_entity.pdbx_description
1 polymer ?
#
loop_
_entity_poly.entity_id
_entity_poly.type
_entity_poly.pdbx_seq_one_letter_code
_entity_poly.pdbx_strand_id
1 'polypeptide(L)' 'IEKGCAVPVEAKSLTRQLLKTMKCYLLDCGVELFVWMGRSTSLDERKTACSVAE' A
#
# COMPACT_ATOMS: atom_id res chain seq x y z
N ILE A 1 -4.23 1.88 -1.25
CA ILE A 1 -5.48 1.14 -1.55
C ILE A 1 -6.66 2.01 -1.15
N GLU A 2 -7.58 2.28 -2.08
CA GLU A 2 -8.81 3.03 -1.82
C GLU A 2 -9.99 2.23 -2.41
N LYS A 3 -10.98 1.90 -1.57
CA LYS A 3 -12.17 1.11 -1.95
C LYS A 3 -11.87 -0.21 -2.68
N GLY A 4 -10.79 -0.90 -2.29
CA GLY A 4 -10.39 -2.17 -2.92
C GLY A 4 -9.51 -2.04 -4.15
N CYS A 5 -9.24 -0.82 -4.63
CA CYS A 5 -8.35 -0.60 -5.78
C CYS A 5 -7.02 0.03 -5.36
N ALA A 6 -5.92 -0.37 -6.00
CA ALA A 6 -4.66 0.35 -5.89
C ALA A 6 -4.73 1.64 -6.72
N VAL A 7 -4.36 2.76 -6.11
CA VAL A 7 -4.24 4.05 -6.79
C VAL A 7 -2.75 4.39 -6.93
N PRO A 8 -2.26 4.77 -8.12
CA PRO A 8 -0.86 5.16 -8.31
C PRO A 8 -0.47 6.33 -7.41
N VAL A 9 0.76 6.31 -6.91
CA VAL A 9 1.36 7.41 -6.15
C VAL A 9 2.43 8.06 -7.02
N GLU A 10 2.19 9.27 -7.48
CA GLU A 10 3.18 10.04 -8.24
C GLU A 10 4.21 10.68 -7.30
N ALA A 11 5.47 10.31 -7.46
CA ALA A 11 6.58 10.92 -6.73
C ALA A 11 7.89 10.78 -7.53
N LYS A 12 8.76 11.79 -7.41
CA LYS A 12 10.12 11.75 -7.99
C LYS A 12 11.00 10.68 -7.33
N SER A 13 10.79 10.40 -6.04
CA SER A 13 11.52 9.39 -5.29
C SER A 13 10.62 8.76 -4.24
N LEU A 14 10.68 7.44 -4.12
CA LEU A 14 9.93 6.68 -3.12
C LEU A 14 10.64 6.77 -1.78
N THR A 15 10.18 7.68 -0.92
CA THR A 15 10.73 7.87 0.42
C THR A 15 9.72 7.45 1.49
N ARG A 16 10.21 7.12 2.69
CA ARG A 16 9.38 6.77 3.84
C ARG A 16 8.34 7.84 4.18
N GLN A 17 8.58 9.11 3.85
CA GLN A 17 7.66 10.22 4.13
C GLN A 17 6.33 10.12 3.36
N LEU A 18 6.30 9.36 2.25
CA LEU A 18 5.08 9.11 1.48
C LEU A 18 4.11 8.14 2.18
N LEU A 19 4.61 7.35 3.15
CA LEU A 19 3.85 6.29 3.81
C LEU A 19 3.07 6.83 5.00
N LYS A 20 1.76 6.96 4.82
CA LYS A 20 0.83 7.46 5.86
C LYS A 20 0.36 6.30 6.76
N THR A 21 0.42 6.48 8.08
CA THR A 21 0.14 5.41 9.07
C THR A 21 -1.28 4.83 9.02
N MET A 22 -2.22 5.54 8.41
CA MET A 22 -3.62 5.14 8.24
C MET A 22 -3.93 4.60 6.84
N LYS A 23 -2.92 4.28 6.03
CA LYS A 23 -3.10 3.71 4.69
C LYS A 23 -2.28 2.44 4.51
N CYS A 24 -2.68 1.61 3.55
CA CYS A 24 -1.86 0.51 3.02
C CYS A 24 -1.37 0.87 1.61
N TYR A 25 -0.16 0.43 1.29
CA TYR A 25 0.52 0.70 0.02
C TYR A 25 1.08 -0.59 -0.58
N LEU A 26 1.08 -0.64 -1.91
CA LEU A 26 1.80 -1.65 -2.67
C LEU A 26 3.06 -1.00 -3.22
N LEU A 27 4.19 -1.66 -3.03
CA LEU A 27 5.45 -1.32 -3.65
C LEU A 27 5.75 -2.37 -4.71
N ASP A 28 5.56 -1.97 -5.97
CA ASP A 28 5.86 -2.79 -7.14
C ASP A 28 7.33 -2.58 -7.54
N CYS A 29 8.13 -3.63 -7.44
CA CYS A 29 9.54 -3.67 -7.84
C CYS A 29 9.76 -4.43 -9.16
N GLY A 30 8.69 -4.76 -9.90
CA GLY A 30 8.70 -5.53 -11.14
C GLY A 30 8.86 -7.04 -10.96
N VAL A 31 9.80 -7.47 -10.11
CA VAL A 31 10.04 -8.89 -9.79
C VAL A 31 9.33 -9.34 -8.51
N GLU A 32 9.12 -8.42 -7.60
CA GLU A 32 8.52 -8.64 -6.30
C GLU A 32 7.56 -7.51 -5.98
N LEU A 33 6.49 -7.84 -5.27
CA LEU A 33 5.48 -6.90 -4.82
C LEU A 33 5.38 -6.95 -3.31
N PHE A 34 5.58 -5.80 -2.66
CA PHE A 34 5.57 -5.69 -1.21
C PHE A 34 4.37 -4.90 -0.72
N VAL A 35 3.72 -5.39 0.34
CA VAL A 35 2.62 -4.69 1.00
C VAL A 35 3.13 -3.97 2.25
N TRP A 36 3.03 -2.65 2.27
CA TRP A 36 3.21 -1.88 3.50
C TRP A 36 1.86 -1.62 4.16
N MET A 37 1.72 -2.06 5.41
CA MET A 37 0.52 -1.87 6.23
C MET A 37 0.73 -0.75 7.25
N GLY A 38 -0.04 0.32 7.15
CA GLY A 38 0.00 1.41 8.11
C GLY A 38 -0.47 0.94 9.49
N ARG A 39 0.22 1.37 10.56
CA ARG A 39 -0.09 0.95 11.94
C ARG A 39 -1.54 1.20 12.37
N SER A 40 -2.16 2.25 11.87
CA SER A 40 -3.52 2.69 12.22
C SER A 40 -4.60 2.12 11.30
N THR A 41 -4.26 1.23 10.37
CA THR A 41 -5.22 0.59 9.46
C THR A 41 -5.98 -0.55 10.15
N SER A 42 -7.24 -0.73 9.75
CA SER A 42 -8.12 -1.79 10.23
C SER A 42 -7.71 -3.17 9.69
N LEU A 43 -8.23 -4.24 10.29
CA LEU A 43 -8.01 -5.61 9.78
C LEU A 43 -8.56 -5.79 8.36
N ASP A 44 -9.71 -5.18 8.04
CA ASP A 44 -10.32 -5.28 6.72
C ASP A 44 -9.51 -4.53 5.65
N GLU A 45 -8.96 -3.36 5.99
CA GLU A 45 -8.06 -2.63 5.10
C GLU A 45 -6.77 -3.41 4.82
N ARG A 46 -6.24 -4.11 5.82
CA ARG A 46 -5.06 -4.97 5.67
C ARG A 46 -5.35 -6.19 4.81
N LYS A 47 -6.47 -6.89 5.06
CA LYS A 47 -6.91 -8.02 4.23
C LYS A 47 -7.12 -7.62 2.78
N THR A 48 -7.77 -6.48 2.56
CA THR A 48 -7.97 -5.92 1.22
C THR A 48 -6.63 -5.64 0.55
N ALA A 49 -5.67 -5.03 1.26
CA ALA A 49 -4.35 -4.75 0.71
C ALA A 49 -3.58 -6.02 0.35
N CYS A 50 -3.67 -7.09 1.15
CA CYS A 50 -3.07 -8.38 0.82
C CYS A 50 -3.75 -9.02 -0.39
N SER A 51 -5.09 -8.99 -0.46
CA SER A 51 -5.84 -9.56 -1.59
C SER A 51 -5.57 -8.86 -2.92
N VAL A 52 -5.22 -7.58 -2.92
CA VAL A 52 -4.82 -6.85 -4.15
C VAL A 52 -3.37 -7.17 -4.55
N ALA A 53 -2.58 -7.72 -3.64
CA ALA A 53 -1.18 -8.09 -3.85
C ALA A 53 -0.97 -9.54 -4.33
N GLU A 54 -2.02 -10.36 -4.28
CA GLU A 54 -2.09 -11.73 -4.83
C GLU A 54 -2.41 -11.71 -6.33
#